data_AF-M8B2P6-F1
#
_entry.id   AF-M8B2P6-F1
#
_cell.length_a   1.000
_cell.length_b   1.000
_cell.length_c   1.000
_cell.angle_alpha   90.00
_cell.angle_beta   90.00
_cell.angle_gamma   90.00
#
_symmetry.space_group_name_H-M   'P 1'
#
loop_
_entity.id
_entity.type
_entity.pdbx_description
1 polymer ?
#
loop_
_entity_poly.entity_id
_entity_poly.type
_entity_poly.pdbx_seq_one_letter_code
_entity_poly.pdbx_strand_id
1 'polypeptide(L)'
;MCFSPDGLGRINFGDAGRPGQAETPFTIRNTHPTYNISVTAMTVEGKELAAEFAAVVDSGTSFTYLNDPAYTELATSFDSQVREKRANLSASIPFQYCYQLARGQTELFVPEVSLTTRGGAVFPVTRPFVLIAGETSDGQMVAVGYCLAVLQNDIAIDIIGQNFMTGLKVVFDRERSVLGWHQFDCYKDVETEAHGGSPGAAPGPSPTTRIKPRQSVPYPGAVPVTPRQPGSGGSRLSFFSMSLLLPLLAAAAAMV
;
A
#
# COMPACT_ATOMS: atom_id res chain seq x y z
N MET A 1 -12.61 8.57 5.79
CA MET A 1 -11.80 8.78 4.58
C MET A 1 -12.06 7.63 3.61
N CYS A 2 -11.97 7.84 2.31
CA CYS A 2 -12.07 6.81 1.28
C CYS A 2 -11.15 7.18 0.13
N PHE A 3 -10.32 6.24 -0.34
CA PHE A 3 -9.38 6.45 -1.45
C PHE A 3 -9.75 5.57 -2.64
N SER A 4 -9.91 6.19 -3.80
CA SER A 4 -10.17 5.50 -5.06
C SER A 4 -8.86 5.00 -5.70
N PRO A 5 -8.93 3.90 -6.47
CA PRO A 5 -7.87 3.42 -7.35
C PRO A 5 -7.12 4.43 -8.21
N ASP A 6 -7.78 5.51 -8.61
CA ASP A 6 -7.29 6.57 -9.48
C ASP A 6 -6.77 7.79 -8.70
N GLY A 7 -6.50 7.64 -7.40
CA GLY A 7 -5.86 8.66 -6.58
C GLY A 7 -6.81 9.78 -6.15
N LEU A 8 -8.06 9.74 -6.62
CA LEU A 8 -9.12 10.57 -6.06
C LEU A 8 -9.58 9.99 -4.72
N GLY A 9 -10.26 10.79 -3.92
CA GLY A 9 -10.75 10.33 -2.63
C GLY A 9 -11.67 11.34 -1.97
N ARG A 10 -12.19 10.96 -0.80
CA ARG A 10 -13.07 11.80 0.02
C ARG A 10 -12.66 11.73 1.49
N ILE A 11 -12.78 12.87 2.16
CA ILE A 11 -12.58 13.00 3.60
C ILE A 11 -13.86 13.62 4.15
N ASN A 12 -14.50 12.92 5.08
CA ASN A 12 -15.70 13.36 5.78
C ASN A 12 -15.32 13.65 7.24
N PHE A 13 -15.88 14.71 7.80
CA PHE A 13 -15.72 15.07 9.21
C PHE A 13 -17.04 14.84 9.94
N GLY A 14 -16.98 14.28 11.16
CA GLY A 14 -18.17 13.94 11.96
C GLY A 14 -18.82 12.59 11.63
N ASP A 15 -18.16 11.77 10.81
CA ASP A 15 -18.63 10.44 10.43
C ASP A 15 -17.98 9.36 11.33
N ALA A 16 -18.79 8.67 12.13
CA ALA A 16 -18.35 7.60 13.03
C ALA A 16 -18.31 6.22 12.36
N GLY A 17 -18.61 6.14 11.05
CA GLY A 17 -18.72 4.88 10.33
C GLY A 17 -20.06 4.20 10.57
N ARG A 18 -20.13 2.91 10.23
CA ARG A 18 -21.37 2.11 10.33
C ARG A 18 -21.36 1.21 11.58
N PRO A 19 -22.54 0.89 12.14
CA PRO A 19 -22.65 -0.11 13.19
C PRO A 19 -22.05 -1.46 12.74
N GLY A 20 -21.24 -2.08 13.60
CA GLY A 20 -20.65 -3.40 13.34
C GLY A 20 -19.56 -3.44 12.26
N GLN A 21 -19.00 -2.29 11.85
CA GLN A 21 -17.79 -2.30 11.01
C GLN A 21 -16.62 -2.98 11.73
N ALA A 22 -15.68 -3.53 10.96
CA ALA A 22 -14.44 -4.03 11.52
C ALA A 22 -13.66 -2.86 12.13
N GLU A 23 -13.07 -3.06 13.29
CA GLU A 23 -12.34 -2.02 13.99
C GLU A 23 -11.18 -2.57 14.83
N THR A 24 -10.20 -1.72 15.10
CA THR A 24 -9.11 -1.97 16.06
C THR A 24 -8.90 -0.75 16.93
N PRO A 25 -8.53 -0.91 18.22
CA PRO A 25 -8.05 0.20 19.02
C PRO A 25 -6.81 0.84 18.38
N PHE A 26 -6.72 2.17 18.45
CA PHE A 26 -5.48 2.90 18.20
C PHE A 26 -5.02 3.64 19.46
N THR A 27 -3.74 3.99 19.49
CA THR A 27 -3.18 4.93 20.48
C THR A 27 -2.71 6.20 19.78
N ILE A 28 -2.92 7.35 20.42
CA ILE A 28 -2.44 8.64 19.94
C ILE A 28 -1.17 9.01 20.70
N ARG A 29 -0.08 9.31 19.98
CA ARG A 29 1.13 9.85 20.62
C ARG A 29 0.89 11.28 21.12
N ASN A 30 1.29 11.55 22.37
CA ASN A 30 1.12 12.87 22.98
C ASN A 30 1.97 13.95 22.29
N THR A 31 3.15 13.57 21.81
CA THR A 31 4.05 14.45 21.05
C THR A 31 4.02 14.02 19.58
N HIS A 32 3.47 14.88 18.72
CA HIS A 32 3.14 14.59 17.31
C HIS A 32 2.04 13.51 17.17
N PRO A 33 0.76 13.90 17.22
CA PRO A 33 -0.35 12.97 17.24
C PRO A 33 -0.37 12.09 15.99
N THR A 34 -0.02 10.83 16.18
CA THR A 34 -0.03 9.76 15.18
C THR A 34 -0.96 8.66 15.68
N TYR A 35 -1.68 8.02 14.75
CA TYR A 35 -2.63 6.96 15.06
C TYR A 35 -1.93 5.62 14.91
N ASN A 36 -1.54 5.00 16.03
CA ASN A 36 -0.84 3.72 16.03
C ASN A 36 -1.80 2.57 16.31
N ILE A 37 -1.83 1.59 15.41
CA ILE A 37 -2.53 0.32 15.63
C ILE A 37 -1.51 -0.78 15.93
N SER A 38 -1.96 -1.86 16.54
CA SER A 38 -1.15 -3.08 16.74
C SER A 38 -1.61 -4.16 15.75
N VAL A 39 -0.66 -4.72 15.02
CA VAL A 39 -0.82 -5.89 14.17
C VAL A 39 -0.23 -7.09 14.92
N THR A 40 -0.95 -8.21 14.92
CA THR A 40 -0.59 -9.43 15.65
C THR A 40 -0.27 -10.60 14.72
N ALA A 41 -0.74 -10.54 13.47
CA ALA A 41 -0.34 -11.48 12.43
C ALA A 41 -0.51 -10.85 11.05
N MET A 42 0.16 -11.42 10.06
CA MET A 42 -0.11 -11.18 8.64
C MET A 42 -0.59 -12.49 8.01
N THR A 43 -1.28 -12.40 6.89
CA THR A 43 -1.65 -13.58 6.10
C THR A 43 -1.31 -13.31 4.64
N VAL A 44 -0.75 -14.32 3.97
CA VAL A 44 -0.47 -14.31 2.53
C VAL A 44 -1.06 -15.58 1.92
N GLU A 45 -2.01 -15.45 0.99
CA GLU A 45 -2.73 -16.59 0.38
C GLU A 45 -3.27 -17.60 1.42
N GLY A 46 -3.86 -17.07 2.49
CA GLY A 46 -4.41 -17.90 3.59
C GLY A 46 -3.36 -18.50 4.53
N LYS A 47 -2.06 -18.35 4.27
CA LYS A 47 -0.99 -18.76 5.18
C LYS A 47 -0.71 -17.66 6.20
N GLU A 48 -0.94 -17.96 7.47
CA GLU A 48 -0.63 -17.05 8.58
C GLU A 48 0.89 -16.94 8.81
N LEU A 49 1.34 -15.72 9.07
CA LEU A 49 2.69 -15.34 9.44
C LEU A 49 2.61 -14.63 10.80
N ALA A 50 3.30 -15.18 11.80
CA ALA A 50 3.35 -14.57 13.12
C ALA A 50 4.11 -13.25 13.05
N ALA A 51 3.41 -12.13 13.21
CA ALA A 51 3.98 -10.80 13.04
C ALA A 51 3.39 -9.85 14.08
N GLU A 52 4.20 -9.44 15.05
CA GLU A 52 3.80 -8.51 16.10
C GLU A 52 4.51 -7.18 15.92
N PHE A 53 3.79 -6.16 15.44
CA PHE A 53 4.33 -4.82 15.26
C PHE A 53 3.28 -3.74 15.47
N ALA A 54 3.74 -2.52 15.75
CA ALA A 54 2.89 -1.34 15.82
C ALA A 54 3.14 -0.46 14.60
N ALA A 55 2.08 -0.02 13.95
CA ALA A 55 2.19 0.81 12.75
C ALA A 55 1.37 2.08 12.87
N VAL A 56 1.95 3.19 12.39
CA VAL A 56 1.24 4.43 12.15
C VAL A 56 0.36 4.23 10.92
N VAL A 57 -0.94 4.51 11.05
CA VAL A 57 -1.84 4.57 9.89
C VAL A 57 -1.80 5.98 9.34
N ASP A 58 -1.18 6.15 8.17
CA ASP A 58 -0.87 7.47 7.60
C ASP A 58 -1.39 7.59 6.16
N SER A 59 -2.47 8.36 6.00
CA SER A 59 -3.02 8.69 4.69
C SER A 59 -2.16 9.65 3.87
N GLY A 60 -1.19 10.32 4.51
CA GLY A 60 -0.23 11.22 3.85
C GLY A 60 0.92 10.48 3.16
N THR A 61 1.09 9.19 3.44
CA THR A 61 2.13 8.35 2.84
C THR A 61 1.52 7.42 1.78
N SER A 62 2.04 7.44 0.56
CA SER A 62 1.47 6.66 -0.56
C SER A 62 1.61 5.15 -0.39
N PHE A 63 2.77 4.68 0.09
CA PHE A 63 3.10 3.27 0.21
C PHE A 63 3.32 2.85 1.67
N THR A 64 3.24 1.55 1.91
CA THR A 64 3.47 0.97 3.24
C THR A 64 4.96 0.73 3.46
N TYR A 65 5.44 1.07 4.64
CA TYR A 65 6.82 0.92 5.07
C TYR A 65 6.86 0.00 6.28
N LEU A 66 7.64 -1.07 6.22
CA LEU A 66 7.79 -2.04 7.31
C LEU A 66 9.26 -2.24 7.65
N ASN A 67 9.56 -2.35 8.93
CA ASN A 67 10.84 -2.80 9.45
C ASN A 67 10.90 -4.33 9.50
N ASP A 68 12.10 -4.87 9.67
CA ASP A 68 12.27 -6.28 9.98
C ASP A 68 11.85 -6.58 11.44
N PRO A 69 11.27 -7.77 11.70
CA PRO A 69 11.14 -8.91 10.79
C PRO A 69 9.92 -8.86 9.84
N ALA A 70 8.94 -7.98 10.10
CA ALA A 70 7.66 -7.97 9.38
C ALA A 70 7.82 -7.76 7.86
N TYR A 71 8.72 -6.87 7.43
CA TYR A 71 9.01 -6.67 6.01
C TYR A 71 9.51 -7.96 5.36
N THR A 72 10.56 -8.56 5.90
CA THR A 72 11.16 -9.78 5.33
C THR A 72 10.16 -10.94 5.29
N GLU A 73 9.38 -11.14 6.35
CA GLU A 73 8.36 -12.20 6.38
C GLU A 73 7.26 -12.01 5.33
N LEU A 74 6.72 -10.79 5.24
CA LEU A 74 5.71 -10.47 4.23
C LEU A 74 6.27 -10.65 2.82
N ALA A 75 7.45 -10.08 2.56
CA ALA A 75 8.02 -10.04 1.22
C ALA A 75 8.41 -11.43 0.71
N THR A 76 9.03 -12.25 1.57
CA THR A 76 9.42 -13.62 1.20
C THR A 76 8.21 -14.55 1.06
N SER A 77 7.20 -14.42 1.92
CA SER A 77 5.96 -15.19 1.78
C SER A 77 5.21 -14.79 0.52
N PHE A 78 5.10 -13.49 0.22
CA PHE A 78 4.50 -13.00 -1.01
C PHE A 78 5.24 -13.52 -2.25
N ASP A 79 6.56 -13.39 -2.30
CA ASP A 79 7.42 -13.90 -3.39
C ASP A 79 7.21 -15.39 -3.65
N SER A 80 7.06 -16.19 -2.58
CA SER A 80 6.83 -17.64 -2.69
C SER A 80 5.50 -18.02 -3.38
N GLN A 81 4.53 -17.10 -3.41
CA GLN A 81 3.22 -17.30 -4.02
C GLN A 81 3.12 -16.72 -5.44
N VAL A 82 4.10 -15.91 -5.87
CA VAL A 82 4.12 -15.29 -7.20
C VAL A 82 4.56 -16.29 -8.26
N ARG A 83 3.89 -16.25 -9.43
CA ARG A 83 4.18 -17.15 -10.57
C ARG A 83 5.22 -16.57 -11.52
N GLU A 84 5.22 -15.26 -11.66
CA GLU A 84 6.12 -14.50 -12.52
C GLU A 84 7.54 -14.51 -11.98
N LYS A 85 8.52 -14.44 -12.89
CA LYS A 85 9.94 -14.43 -12.48
C LYS A 85 10.31 -13.09 -11.87
N ARG A 86 11.04 -13.14 -10.74
CA ARG A 86 11.72 -11.99 -10.17
C ARG A 86 12.60 -11.32 -11.21
N ALA A 87 12.47 -10.01 -11.34
CA ALA A 87 13.19 -9.21 -12.32
C ALA A 87 13.58 -7.84 -11.74
N ASN A 88 14.71 -7.32 -12.20
CA ASN A 88 15.06 -5.93 -11.98
C ASN A 88 14.53 -5.11 -13.16
N LEU A 89 13.41 -4.43 -12.95
CA LEU A 89 12.73 -3.68 -14.01
C LEU A 89 13.36 -2.30 -14.26
N SER A 90 13.97 -1.69 -13.23
CA SER A 90 14.70 -0.42 -13.31
C SER A 90 15.46 -0.17 -12.01
N ALA A 91 16.61 0.51 -12.10
CA ALA A 91 17.32 1.02 -10.93
C ALA A 91 16.59 2.19 -10.24
N SER A 92 15.64 2.84 -10.91
CA SER A 92 14.83 3.93 -10.34
C SER A 92 13.61 3.45 -9.54
N ILE A 93 13.32 2.15 -9.56
CA ILE A 93 12.19 1.57 -8.82
C ILE A 93 12.67 1.25 -7.40
N PRO A 94 11.99 1.78 -6.35
CA PRO A 94 12.43 1.60 -4.97
C PRO A 94 12.01 0.24 -4.39
N PHE A 95 11.15 -0.53 -5.08
CA PHE A 95 10.66 -1.81 -4.59
C PHE A 95 11.65 -2.93 -4.86
N GLN A 96 11.98 -3.70 -3.82
CA GLN A 96 12.94 -4.79 -3.92
C GLN A 96 12.35 -6.00 -4.65
N TYR A 97 11.05 -6.28 -4.50
CA TYR A 97 10.35 -7.45 -5.02
C TYR A 97 9.51 -7.13 -6.26
N CYS A 98 10.15 -7.19 -7.43
CA CYS A 98 9.54 -6.95 -8.72
C CYS A 98 9.55 -8.19 -9.62
N TYR A 99 8.55 -8.29 -10.49
CA TYR A 99 8.29 -9.45 -11.34
C TYR A 99 7.98 -9.00 -12.77
N GLN A 100 8.54 -9.72 -13.75
CA GLN A 100 8.36 -9.41 -15.17
C GLN A 100 7.11 -10.10 -15.71
N LEU A 101 6.27 -9.34 -16.42
CA LEU A 101 5.13 -9.88 -17.15
C LEU A 101 5.60 -10.52 -18.47
N ALA A 102 4.96 -11.62 -18.85
CA ALA A 102 5.16 -12.19 -20.17
C ALA A 102 4.57 -11.27 -21.25
N ARG A 103 5.13 -11.32 -22.46
CA ARG A 103 4.61 -10.55 -23.60
C ARG A 103 3.15 -10.94 -23.87
N GLY A 104 2.26 -9.95 -23.83
CA GLY A 104 0.83 -10.17 -24.07
C GLY A 104 0.07 -10.78 -22.89
N GLN A 105 0.70 -10.90 -21.71
CA GLN A 105 0.00 -11.29 -20.50
C GLN A 105 -1.04 -10.23 -20.11
N THR A 106 -2.28 -10.67 -19.90
CA THR A 106 -3.44 -9.81 -19.58
C THR A 106 -4.07 -10.13 -18.22
N GLU A 107 -3.62 -11.19 -17.56
CA GLU A 107 -4.13 -11.60 -16.26
C GLU A 107 -3.00 -11.63 -15.25
N LEU A 108 -3.28 -11.13 -14.05
CA LEU A 108 -2.34 -11.09 -12.96
C LEU A 108 -2.95 -11.78 -11.74
N PHE A 109 -2.22 -12.77 -11.23
CA PHE A 109 -2.52 -13.41 -9.95
C PHE A 109 -1.65 -12.76 -8.88
N VAL A 110 -2.22 -11.83 -8.13
CA VAL A 110 -1.55 -11.17 -7.01
C VAL A 110 -1.90 -11.92 -5.74
N PRO A 111 -0.92 -12.38 -4.95
CA PRO A 111 -1.17 -12.97 -3.65
C PRO A 111 -2.05 -12.07 -2.77
N GLU A 112 -3.12 -12.62 -2.20
CA GLU A 112 -3.95 -11.96 -1.21
C GLU A 112 -3.16 -11.72 0.07
N VAL A 113 -3.24 -10.50 0.61
CA VAL A 113 -2.57 -10.10 1.84
C VAL A 113 -3.60 -9.52 2.81
N SER A 114 -3.47 -9.85 4.09
CA SER A 114 -4.25 -9.20 5.16
C SER A 114 -3.44 -9.08 6.45
N LEU A 115 -3.86 -8.16 7.31
CA LEU A 115 -3.28 -7.94 8.64
C LEU A 115 -4.33 -8.29 9.69
N THR A 116 -3.99 -9.14 10.65
CA THR A 116 -4.81 -9.36 11.85
C THR A 116 -4.42 -8.31 12.88
N THR A 117 -5.36 -7.47 13.27
CA THR A 117 -5.12 -6.39 14.24
C THR A 117 -5.46 -6.82 15.66
N ARG A 118 -5.01 -6.05 16.65
CA ARG A 118 -5.42 -6.24 18.04
C ARG A 118 -6.95 -6.27 18.14
N GLY A 119 -7.48 -7.29 18.83
CA GLY A 119 -8.91 -7.56 18.89
C GLY A 119 -9.39 -8.58 17.85
N GLY A 120 -8.51 -9.04 16.95
CA GLY A 120 -8.77 -10.13 16.01
C GLY A 120 -9.46 -9.71 14.70
N ALA A 121 -9.75 -8.42 14.51
CA ALA A 121 -10.29 -7.92 13.26
C ALA A 121 -9.26 -8.05 12.12
N VAL A 122 -9.72 -8.40 10.93
CA VAL A 122 -8.87 -8.54 9.75
C VAL A 122 -8.94 -7.25 8.93
N PHE A 123 -7.80 -6.59 8.77
CA PHE A 123 -7.61 -5.47 7.88
C PHE A 123 -7.16 -5.98 6.50
N PRO A 124 -7.98 -5.83 5.44
CA PRO A 124 -7.62 -6.30 4.10
C PRO A 124 -6.57 -5.39 3.46
N VAL A 125 -5.51 -5.96 2.91
CA VAL A 125 -4.53 -5.20 2.11
C VAL A 125 -4.99 -5.17 0.66
N THR A 126 -5.56 -4.05 0.24
CA THR A 126 -6.24 -3.95 -1.06
C THR A 126 -5.31 -3.66 -2.24
N ARG A 127 -4.16 -3.00 -2.00
CA ARG A 127 -3.12 -2.78 -3.02
C ARG A 127 -1.73 -3.16 -2.50
N PRO A 128 -1.43 -4.46 -2.41
CA PRO A 128 -0.09 -4.94 -2.07
C PRO A 128 0.88 -4.80 -3.24
N PHE A 129 0.46 -4.33 -4.41
CA PHE A 129 1.31 -4.26 -5.60
C PHE A 129 1.17 -2.94 -6.35
N VAL A 130 2.16 -2.67 -7.20
CA VAL A 130 2.18 -1.54 -8.11
C VAL A 130 2.60 -1.99 -9.50
N LEU A 131 1.90 -1.53 -10.53
CA LEU A 131 2.24 -1.82 -11.92
C LEU A 131 3.40 -0.94 -12.38
N ILE A 132 4.31 -1.53 -13.15
CA ILE A 132 5.42 -0.83 -13.77
C ILE A 132 5.14 -0.73 -15.25
N ALA A 133 5.14 0.50 -15.77
CA ALA A 133 4.89 0.77 -17.17
C ALA A 133 6.22 1.05 -17.90
N GLY A 134 6.39 0.44 -19.05
CA GLY A 134 7.50 0.68 -19.97
C GLY A 134 6.97 1.10 -21.34
N GLU A 135 7.79 1.85 -22.06
CA GLU A 135 7.49 2.30 -23.42
C GLU A 135 7.91 1.24 -24.44
N THR A 136 7.01 0.91 -25.37
CA THR A 136 7.30 0.05 -26.52
C THR A 136 8.02 0.83 -27.62
N SER A 137 8.56 0.13 -28.62
CA SER A 137 9.24 0.75 -29.77
C SER A 137 8.35 1.70 -30.60
N ASP A 138 7.03 1.54 -30.52
CA ASP A 138 6.02 2.40 -31.15
C ASP A 138 5.48 3.50 -30.21
N GLY A 139 6.12 3.72 -29.07
CA GLY A 139 5.80 4.80 -28.13
C GLY A 139 4.59 4.53 -27.23
N GLN A 140 4.10 3.29 -27.17
CA GLN A 140 2.97 2.94 -26.31
C GLN A 140 3.44 2.57 -24.91
N MET A 141 2.77 3.08 -23.90
CA MET A 141 3.00 2.66 -22.51
C MET A 141 2.25 1.34 -22.25
N VAL A 142 3.00 0.30 -21.89
CA VAL A 142 2.45 -1.02 -21.55
C VAL A 142 2.97 -1.46 -20.19
N ALA A 143 2.18 -2.25 -19.47
CA ALA A 143 2.66 -2.89 -18.26
C ALA A 143 3.77 -3.89 -18.63
N VAL A 144 4.98 -3.69 -18.09
CA VAL A 144 6.14 -4.57 -18.31
C VAL A 144 6.39 -5.49 -17.12
N GLY A 145 5.80 -5.16 -15.98
CA GLY A 145 6.00 -5.86 -14.72
C GLY A 145 5.16 -5.24 -13.61
N TYR A 146 5.33 -5.77 -12.41
CA TYR A 146 4.77 -5.21 -11.18
C TYR A 146 5.70 -5.50 -10.01
N CYS A 147 5.53 -4.76 -8.92
CA CYS A 147 6.30 -4.98 -7.70
C CYS A 147 5.38 -5.07 -6.49
N LEU A 148 5.82 -5.79 -5.45
CA LEU A 148 5.27 -5.67 -4.10
C LEU A 148 5.46 -4.22 -3.65
N ALA A 149 4.34 -3.54 -3.37
CA ALA A 149 4.27 -2.12 -3.05
C ALA A 149 4.47 -1.86 -1.54
N VAL A 150 5.50 -2.51 -0.98
CA VAL A 150 5.94 -2.35 0.40
C VAL A 150 7.43 -2.06 0.39
N LEU A 151 7.84 -1.04 1.14
CA LEU A 151 9.23 -0.64 1.27
C LEU A 151 9.77 -1.13 2.60
N GLN A 152 11.01 -1.63 2.58
CA GLN A 152 11.75 -1.82 3.81
C GLN A 152 12.03 -0.44 4.39
N ASN A 153 11.73 -0.28 5.68
CA ASN A 153 12.01 0.94 6.37
C ASN A 153 13.38 0.88 7.07
N ASP A 154 14.12 1.98 6.98
CA ASP A 154 15.37 2.19 7.72
C ASP A 154 15.16 3.11 8.95
N ILE A 155 13.93 3.62 9.16
CA ILE A 155 13.54 4.32 10.38
C ILE A 155 12.65 3.45 11.26
N ALA A 156 12.76 3.61 12.58
CA ALA A 156 12.17 2.75 13.61
C ALA A 156 10.63 2.82 13.76
N ILE A 157 9.89 3.14 12.69
CA ILE A 157 8.43 3.29 12.70
C ILE A 157 7.84 2.55 11.51
N ASP A 158 6.93 1.62 11.73
CA ASP A 158 6.15 1.03 10.63
C ASP A 158 5.00 1.96 10.23
N ILE A 159 4.68 2.00 8.95
CA ILE A 159 3.68 2.90 8.39
C ILE A 159 2.75 2.11 7.46
N ILE A 160 1.47 2.07 7.79
CA ILE A 160 0.41 1.63 6.87
C ILE A 160 0.01 2.83 6.01
N GLY A 161 0.41 2.78 4.75
CA GLY A 161 0.16 3.85 3.78
C GLY A 161 -1.18 3.74 3.08
N GLN A 162 -1.45 4.73 2.23
CA GLN A 162 -2.67 4.83 1.42
C GLN A 162 -2.92 3.59 0.55
N ASN A 163 -1.88 2.93 0.04
CA ASN A 163 -2.03 1.73 -0.78
C ASN A 163 -2.82 0.62 -0.07
N PHE A 164 -2.66 0.46 1.25
CA PHE A 164 -3.40 -0.54 2.01
C PHE A 164 -4.84 -0.09 2.33
N MET A 165 -5.11 1.22 2.33
CA MET A 165 -6.42 1.80 2.65
C MET A 165 -7.34 1.98 1.42
N THR A 166 -6.83 1.79 0.21
CA THR A 166 -7.57 2.07 -1.03
C THR A 166 -8.78 1.14 -1.18
N GLY A 167 -9.94 1.66 -1.61
CA GLY A 167 -11.18 0.88 -1.73
C GLY A 167 -11.86 0.56 -0.39
N LEU A 168 -11.35 1.10 0.72
CA LEU A 168 -11.97 1.04 2.03
C LEU A 168 -12.48 2.42 2.44
N LYS A 169 -13.62 2.44 3.15
CA LYS A 169 -13.97 3.57 4.01
C LYS A 169 -13.29 3.38 5.35
N VAL A 170 -12.25 4.16 5.61
CA VAL A 170 -11.44 4.13 6.84
C VAL A 170 -11.90 5.27 7.77
N VAL A 171 -12.19 4.93 9.02
CA VAL A 171 -12.82 5.82 10.01
C VAL A 171 -11.90 5.97 11.22
N PHE A 172 -11.48 7.19 11.52
CA PHE A 172 -10.68 7.49 12.71
C PHE A 172 -11.61 8.03 13.79
N ASP A 173 -12.14 7.15 14.62
CA ASP A 173 -13.02 7.52 15.72
C ASP A 173 -12.19 7.88 16.95
N ARG A 174 -12.00 9.18 17.16
CA ARG A 174 -11.22 9.73 18.28
C ARG A 174 -11.94 9.67 19.61
N GLU A 175 -13.26 9.63 19.63
CA GLU A 175 -14.04 9.54 20.86
C GLU A 175 -13.89 8.15 21.48
N ARG A 176 -13.91 7.11 20.63
CA ARG A 176 -13.73 5.72 21.04
C ARG A 176 -12.28 5.23 20.95
N SER A 177 -11.39 6.02 20.35
CA SER A 177 -10.00 5.63 20.06
C SER A 177 -9.87 4.34 19.24
N VAL A 178 -10.69 4.23 18.19
CA VAL A 178 -10.71 3.06 17.29
C VAL A 178 -10.56 3.48 15.84
N LEU A 179 -9.82 2.70 15.08
CA LEU A 179 -9.77 2.76 13.62
C LEU A 179 -10.79 1.75 13.09
N GLY A 180 -11.80 2.21 12.36
CA GLY A 180 -12.79 1.36 11.71
C GLY A 180 -12.59 1.28 10.20
N TRP A 181 -13.01 0.17 9.59
CA TRP A 181 -13.00 0.00 8.14
C TRP A 181 -14.11 -0.91 7.62
N HIS A 182 -14.48 -0.68 6.36
CA HIS A 182 -15.28 -1.59 5.54
C HIS A 182 -15.02 -1.30 4.06
N GLN A 183 -15.31 -2.26 3.18
CA GLN A 183 -15.24 -2.04 1.74
C GLN A 183 -16.28 -1.00 1.31
N PHE A 184 -15.88 -0.08 0.44
CA PHE A 184 -16.73 1.05 0.06
C PHE A 184 -16.38 1.57 -1.34
N ASP A 185 -17.40 1.85 -2.16
CA ASP A 185 -17.20 2.49 -3.46
C ASP A 185 -17.10 4.01 -3.27
N CYS A 186 -15.86 4.51 -3.27
CA CYS A 186 -15.55 5.91 -3.04
C CYS A 186 -16.14 6.88 -4.08
N TYR A 187 -16.62 6.42 -5.25
CA TYR A 187 -17.25 7.30 -6.24
C TYR A 187 -18.74 7.43 -6.00
N LYS A 188 -19.41 6.28 -5.87
CA LYS A 188 -20.85 6.20 -5.73
C LYS A 188 -21.33 6.56 -4.33
N ASP A 189 -20.42 6.61 -3.37
CA ASP A 189 -20.74 6.84 -1.95
C ASP A 189 -21.68 5.76 -1.40
N VAL A 190 -21.48 4.52 -1.85
CA VAL A 190 -22.28 3.37 -1.44
C VAL A 190 -21.38 2.26 -0.93
N GLU A 191 -21.93 1.47 -0.02
CA GLU A 191 -21.30 0.23 0.41
C GLU A 191 -21.18 -0.73 -0.78
N THR A 192 -20.04 -1.39 -0.89
CA THR A 192 -19.91 -2.56 -1.75
C THR A 192 -20.40 -3.77 -0.98
N GLU A 193 -21.39 -4.47 -1.53
CA GLU A 193 -21.85 -5.76 -1.00
C GLU A 193 -20.66 -6.71 -0.87
N ALA A 194 -20.23 -6.97 0.37
CA ALA A 194 -19.39 -8.12 0.65
C ALA A 194 -20.23 -9.36 0.31
N HIS A 195 -19.77 -10.19 -0.63
CA HIS A 195 -20.39 -11.50 -0.80
C HIS A 195 -20.38 -12.19 0.57
N GLY A 196 -21.59 -12.38 1.13
CA GLY A 196 -21.79 -12.69 2.54
C GLY A 196 -21.01 -13.91 2.99
N GLY A 197 -20.00 -13.69 3.84
CA GLY A 197 -19.38 -14.72 4.67
C GLY A 197 -19.85 -14.52 6.11
N SER A 198 -20.50 -15.53 6.68
CA SER A 198 -20.81 -15.58 8.12
C SER A 198 -19.57 -15.37 9.00
N PRO A 199 -19.71 -14.86 10.23
CA PRO A 199 -18.61 -14.77 11.17
C PRO A 199 -18.18 -16.18 11.59
N GLY A 200 -17.12 -16.70 10.97
CA GLY A 200 -16.55 -18.01 11.31
C GLY A 200 -15.91 -18.80 10.18
N ALA A 201 -15.95 -18.34 8.93
CA ALA A 201 -15.25 -19.01 7.82
C ALA A 201 -14.20 -18.08 7.22
N ALA A 202 -12.97 -18.59 7.08
CA ALA A 202 -11.88 -17.93 6.37
C ALA A 202 -12.37 -17.44 4.99
N PRO A 203 -11.97 -16.22 4.54
CA PRO A 203 -12.31 -15.76 3.21
C PRO A 203 -11.79 -16.78 2.19
N GLY A 204 -12.68 -17.28 1.33
CA GLY A 204 -12.29 -18.11 0.20
C GLY A 204 -11.41 -17.32 -0.78
N PRO A 205 -10.60 -18.01 -1.60
CA PRO A 205 -9.62 -17.34 -2.44
C PRO A 205 -10.31 -16.47 -3.52
N SER A 206 -9.68 -15.32 -3.80
CA SER A 206 -9.75 -14.47 -5.00
C SER A 206 -10.45 -13.09 -4.85
N PRO A 207 -9.85 -12.05 -5.49
CA PRO A 207 -10.03 -11.91 -6.93
C PRO A 207 -8.72 -11.87 -7.74
N THR A 208 -8.69 -12.69 -8.79
CA THR A 208 -7.79 -12.53 -9.94
C THR A 208 -7.92 -11.09 -10.44
N THR A 209 -6.84 -10.31 -10.42
CA THR A 209 -6.87 -8.97 -11.02
C THR A 209 -6.73 -9.14 -12.52
N ARG A 210 -7.86 -9.17 -13.24
CA ARG A 210 -7.87 -9.09 -14.70
C ARG A 210 -7.43 -7.69 -15.11
N ILE A 211 -6.16 -7.54 -15.47
CA ILE A 211 -5.65 -6.30 -16.05
C ILE A 211 -6.19 -6.23 -17.48
N LYS A 212 -7.24 -5.42 -17.74
CA LYS A 212 -7.56 -5.06 -19.13
C LYS A 212 -6.49 -4.07 -19.60
N PRO A 213 -5.54 -4.46 -20.48
CA PRO A 213 -4.53 -3.54 -20.95
C PRO A 213 -5.11 -2.81 -22.16
N ARG A 214 -6.02 -1.86 -21.89
CA ARG A 214 -6.41 -0.80 -22.84
C ARG A 214 -7.32 0.22 -22.16
N GLN A 215 -6.70 1.31 -21.71
CA GLN A 215 -7.06 2.71 -22.02
C GLN A 215 -6.25 3.62 -21.09
N SER A 216 -5.33 4.35 -21.71
CA SER A 216 -4.72 5.65 -21.37
C SER A 216 -5.20 6.41 -20.13
N VAL A 217 -5.13 5.82 -18.94
CA VAL A 217 -5.15 6.57 -17.68
C VAL A 217 -3.86 6.22 -16.96
N PRO A 218 -3.04 7.20 -16.56
CA PRO A 218 -1.95 6.93 -15.64
C PRO A 218 -2.59 6.33 -14.39
N TYR A 219 -2.34 5.05 -14.12
CA TYR A 219 -2.59 4.53 -12.78
C TYR A 219 -1.81 5.43 -11.83
N PRO A 220 -2.43 6.07 -10.84
CA PRO A 220 -1.69 6.79 -9.82
C PRO A 220 -0.87 5.75 -9.08
N GLY A 221 0.44 5.85 -9.23
CA GLY A 221 1.41 4.88 -8.73
C GLY A 221 2.14 4.08 -9.81
N ALA A 222 1.69 4.08 -11.09
CA ALA A 222 2.51 3.49 -12.15
C ALA A 222 3.81 4.27 -12.28
N VAL A 223 4.94 3.62 -12.00
CA VAL A 223 6.27 4.23 -12.11
C VAL A 223 6.70 4.15 -13.57
N PRO A 224 6.88 5.28 -14.28
CA PRO A 224 7.43 5.27 -15.63
C PRO A 224 8.90 4.84 -15.57
N VAL A 225 9.29 3.92 -16.44
CA VAL A 225 10.67 3.45 -16.54
C VAL A 225 11.28 3.90 -17.86
N THR A 226 12.51 4.42 -17.81
CA THR A 226 13.35 4.57 -19.00
C THR A 226 14.11 3.26 -19.27
N PRO A 227 14.09 2.71 -20.50
CA PRO A 227 14.84 1.50 -20.80
C PRO A 227 16.35 1.68 -20.62
N ARG A 228 17.02 0.71 -20.00
CA ARG A 228 18.48 0.67 -19.92
C ARG A 228 19.06 0.38 -21.32
N GLN A 229 19.71 1.36 -21.94
CA GLN A 229 20.49 1.13 -23.17
C GLN A 229 21.73 0.27 -22.87
N PRO A 230 22.07 -0.71 -23.74
CA PRO A 230 23.31 -1.45 -23.61
C PRO A 230 24.50 -0.58 -24.08
N GLY A 231 25.28 -0.09 -23.12
CA GLY A 231 26.66 0.36 -23.31
C GLY A 231 26.88 1.80 -23.77
N SER A 232 27.38 2.65 -22.88
CA SER A 232 28.67 3.34 -23.01
C SER A 232 28.87 4.27 -21.80
N GLY A 233 30.09 4.29 -21.27
CA GLY A 233 30.43 5.00 -20.04
C GLY A 233 30.34 6.51 -20.19
N GLY A 234 29.85 7.17 -19.14
CA GLY A 234 29.80 8.62 -19.04
C GLY A 234 29.01 9.05 -17.81
N SER A 235 29.67 9.06 -16.65
CA SER A 235 29.10 9.61 -15.42
C SER A 235 28.71 11.08 -15.63
N ARG A 236 27.42 11.36 -15.59
CA ARG A 236 26.87 12.67 -15.20
C ARG A 236 25.76 12.43 -14.19
N LEU A 237 26.10 12.56 -12.91
CA LEU A 237 25.14 12.61 -11.81
C LEU A 237 24.33 13.91 -11.96
N SER A 238 23.12 13.79 -12.51
CA SER A 238 22.10 14.83 -12.39
C SER A 238 21.29 14.55 -11.14
N PHE A 239 21.66 15.19 -10.03
CA PHE A 239 20.84 15.22 -8.83
C PHE A 239 19.55 15.98 -9.13
N PHE A 240 18.44 15.26 -9.31
CA PHE A 240 17.12 15.88 -9.22
C PHE A 240 16.85 16.19 -7.74
N SER A 241 17.05 17.46 -7.38
CA SER A 241 16.66 18.07 -6.12
C SER A 241 15.16 17.88 -5.91
N MET A 242 14.77 16.96 -5.03
CA MET A 242 13.43 16.91 -4.47
C MET A 242 13.37 17.93 -3.33
N SER A 243 12.69 19.05 -3.59
CA SER A 243 12.54 20.16 -2.66
C SER A 243 11.88 19.70 -1.35
N LEU A 244 12.68 19.52 -0.30
CA LEU A 244 12.18 19.48 1.08
C LEU A 244 11.76 20.90 1.47
N LEU A 245 10.45 21.14 1.55
CA LEU A 245 9.89 22.27 2.29
C LEU A 245 9.88 21.92 3.78
N LEU A 246 11.00 22.17 4.47
CA LEU A 246 10.99 22.41 5.92
C LEU A 246 10.49 23.84 6.16
N PRO A 247 9.50 24.10 7.04
CA PRO A 247 9.32 25.43 7.57
C PRO A 247 10.38 25.69 8.65
N LEU A 248 11.15 26.77 8.47
CA LEU A 248 11.96 27.37 9.53
C LEU A 248 11.05 27.86 10.67
N LEU A 249 11.39 27.51 11.91
CA LEU A 249 11.04 28.28 13.10
C LEU A 249 12.33 28.51 13.88
N ALA A 250 12.85 29.73 13.78
CA ALA A 250 13.97 30.21 14.57
C ALA A 250 13.50 31.33 15.51
N ALA A 251 14.12 31.32 16.69
CA ALA A 251 14.19 32.34 17.74
C ALA A 251 12.95 32.50 18.65
N ALA A 252 13.10 32.19 19.94
CA ALA A 252 13.79 33.06 20.89
C ALA A 252 13.91 32.39 22.27
N ALA A 253 15.10 32.43 22.87
CA ALA A 253 15.33 32.91 24.24
C ALA A 253 16.76 32.56 24.68
N ALA A 254 17.58 33.60 24.84
CA ALA A 254 18.78 33.60 25.68
C ALA A 254 18.58 34.70 26.74
N MET A 255 19.15 34.46 27.93
CA MET A 255 19.19 35.32 29.14
C MET A 255 17.86 35.35 29.91
N VAL A 256 17.76 34.95 31.18
CA VAL A 256 18.65 35.01 32.35
C VAL A 256 18.53 33.74 33.18
#